data_AF-A0A7X6K4B4-F1
#
_entry.id   AF-A0A7X6K4B4-F1
#
_cell.length_a   1.000
_cell.length_b   1.000
_cell.length_c   1.000
_cell.angle_alpha   90.00
_cell.angle_beta   90.00
_cell.angle_gamma   90.00
#
_symmetry.space_group_name_H-M   'P 1'
#
loop_
_entity.id
_entity.type
_entity.pdbx_description
1 polymer ?
#
loop_
_entity_poly.entity_id
_entity_poly.type
_entity_poly.pdbx_seq_one_letter_code
_entity_poly.pdbx_strand_id
1 'polypeptide(L)'
;MELNTIIPPALSVIGVAIGALVGLIGVNMTQKHTSAREFRLRLWELRSQTYVDLLGWTGWVEHWYIAGRPDKYERPHTVDMARIAARLRAFDDKATGDKASRLLEELIPYVSRQDISDHQPPPVRIRELARELTERARWRLASESFDSAQNF
;
A
#
# COMPACT_ATOMS: atom_id res chain seq x y z
N MET A 1 -72.51 13.18 -14.64
CA MET A 1 -71.87 14.35 -14.01
C MET A 1 -71.94 14.13 -12.52
N GLU A 2 -70.86 13.95 -11.76
CA GLU A 2 -69.42 14.05 -12.00
C GLU A 2 -68.73 13.00 -11.11
N LEU A 3 -67.65 12.40 -11.60
CA LEU A 3 -66.75 11.59 -10.78
C LEU A 3 -65.97 12.55 -9.85
N ASN A 4 -66.25 12.50 -8.54
CA ASN A 4 -65.39 13.15 -7.56
C ASN A 4 -64.58 12.07 -6.82
N THR A 5 -63.54 11.57 -7.49
CA THR A 5 -62.49 10.76 -6.86
C THR A 5 -61.63 11.67 -5.98
N ILE A 6 -62.08 11.87 -4.75
CA ILE A 6 -61.28 12.46 -3.67
C ILE A 6 -60.23 11.41 -3.31
N ILE A 7 -59.02 11.54 -3.87
CA ILE A 7 -57.85 10.83 -3.37
C ILE A 7 -57.54 11.43 -2.00
N PRO A 8 -57.65 10.68 -0.90
CA PRO A 8 -57.44 11.24 0.43
C PRO A 8 -55.98 11.68 0.62
N PRO A 9 -55.73 12.79 1.34
CA PRO A 9 -54.38 13.33 1.62
C PRO A 9 -53.48 12.36 2.41
N ALA A 10 -54.01 11.22 2.87
CA ALA A 10 -53.24 10.14 3.46
C ALA A 10 -52.33 9.42 2.44
N LEU A 11 -52.73 9.32 1.16
CA LEU A 11 -51.93 8.63 0.13
C LEU A 11 -50.70 9.44 -0.30
N SER A 12 -50.77 10.77 -0.29
CA SER A 12 -49.63 11.65 -0.61
C SER A 12 -48.57 11.69 0.49
N VAL A 13 -48.97 11.58 1.77
CA VAL A 13 -48.03 11.50 2.90
C VAL A 13 -47.29 10.16 2.92
N ILE A 14 -47.97 9.06 2.56
CA ILE A 14 -47.35 7.73 2.47
C ILE A 14 -46.37 7.65 1.28
N GLY A 15 -46.72 8.24 0.12
CA GLY A 15 -45.83 8.29 -1.05
C GLY A 15 -44.53 9.06 -0.81
N VAL A 16 -44.58 10.18 -0.07
CA VAL A 16 -43.39 10.98 0.27
C VAL A 16 -42.52 10.26 1.31
N ALA A 17 -43.11 9.56 2.28
CA ALA A 17 -42.37 8.77 3.26
C ALA A 17 -41.62 7.58 2.61
N ILE A 18 -42.25 6.90 1.64
CA ILE A 18 -41.61 5.79 0.90
C ILE A 18 -40.54 6.33 -0.07
N GLY A 19 -40.81 7.44 -0.77
CA GLY A 19 -39.84 8.08 -1.66
C GLY A 19 -38.59 8.59 -0.92
N ALA A 20 -38.76 9.15 0.28
CA ALA A 20 -37.65 9.57 1.13
C ALA A 20 -36.84 8.38 1.68
N LEU A 21 -37.49 7.24 1.98
CA LEU A 21 -36.80 6.03 2.44
C LEU A 21 -36.01 5.35 1.31
N VAL A 22 -36.56 5.27 0.09
CA VAL A 22 -35.86 4.72 -1.08
C VAL A 22 -34.72 5.65 -1.52
N GLY A 23 -34.91 6.98 -1.44
CA GLY A 23 -33.84 7.95 -1.63
C GLY A 23 -32.72 7.83 -0.59
N LEU A 24 -33.06 7.64 0.69
CA LEU A 24 -32.08 7.44 1.77
C LEU A 24 -31.35 6.10 1.69
N ILE A 25 -31.98 5.03 1.23
CA ILE A 25 -31.36 3.72 1.00
C ILE A 25 -30.46 3.77 -0.25
N GLY A 26 -30.92 4.41 -1.33
CA GLY A 26 -30.14 4.64 -2.54
C GLY A 26 -28.91 5.52 -2.30
N VAL A 27 -29.05 6.60 -1.52
CA VAL A 27 -27.92 7.49 -1.17
C VAL A 27 -26.96 6.82 -0.17
N ASN A 28 -27.45 6.03 0.79
CA ASN A 28 -26.56 5.27 1.69
C ASN A 28 -25.82 4.13 0.99
N MET A 29 -26.45 3.41 0.06
CA MET A 29 -25.75 2.39 -0.73
C MET A 29 -24.75 3.01 -1.70
N THR A 30 -25.11 4.11 -2.37
CA THR A 30 -24.19 4.78 -3.31
C THR A 30 -23.01 5.42 -2.56
N GLN A 31 -23.23 6.05 -1.40
CA GLN A 31 -22.11 6.56 -0.56
C GLN A 31 -21.25 5.45 0.05
N LYS A 32 -21.83 4.30 0.45
CA LYS A 32 -21.04 3.15 0.93
C LYS A 32 -20.20 2.52 -0.18
N HIS A 33 -20.70 2.46 -1.41
CA HIS A 33 -19.92 1.96 -2.54
C HIS A 33 -18.83 2.93 -3.00
N THR A 34 -19.09 4.24 -3.00
CA THR A 34 -18.07 5.25 -3.32
C THR A 34 -16.98 5.30 -2.25
N SER A 35 -17.35 5.28 -0.95
CA SER A 35 -16.37 5.24 0.15
C SER A 35 -15.55 3.95 0.19
N ALA A 36 -16.17 2.79 -0.09
CA ALA A 36 -15.45 1.53 -0.18
C ALA A 36 -14.49 1.50 -1.38
N ARG A 37 -14.89 2.08 -2.53
CA ARG A 37 -14.04 2.20 -3.72
C ARG A 37 -12.86 3.14 -3.45
N GLU A 38 -13.11 4.33 -2.92
CA GLU A 38 -12.06 5.28 -2.55
C GLU A 38 -11.10 4.70 -1.51
N PHE A 39 -11.63 3.99 -0.52
CA PHE A 39 -10.81 3.30 0.48
C PHE A 39 -9.91 2.23 -0.16
N ARG A 40 -10.45 1.42 -1.07
CA ARG A 40 -9.66 0.42 -1.81
C ARG A 40 -8.57 1.06 -2.65
N LEU A 41 -8.87 2.16 -3.35
CA LEU A 41 -7.89 2.90 -4.15
C LEU A 41 -6.76 3.45 -3.27
N ARG A 42 -7.10 4.10 -2.15
CA ARG A 42 -6.10 4.60 -1.20
C ARG A 42 -5.26 3.49 -0.58
N LEU A 43 -5.87 2.34 -0.28
CA LEU A 43 -5.16 1.18 0.24
C LEU A 43 -4.19 0.60 -0.81
N TRP A 44 -4.63 0.49 -2.05
CA TRP A 44 -3.79 0.06 -3.17
C TRP A 44 -2.61 1.02 -3.40
N GLU A 45 -2.86 2.33 -3.38
CA GLU A 45 -1.84 3.36 -3.53
C GLU A 45 -0.79 3.25 -2.41
N LEU A 46 -1.24 3.12 -1.16
CA LEU A 46 -0.35 2.98 -0.01
C LEU A 46 0.48 1.68 -0.06
N ARG A 47 -0.12 0.57 -0.53
CA ARG A 47 0.58 -0.70 -0.74
C ARG A 47 1.63 -0.57 -1.83
N SER A 48 1.24 -0.05 -3.00
CA SER A 48 2.12 0.16 -4.14
C SER A 48 3.30 1.05 -3.78
N GLN A 49 3.04 2.18 -3.10
CA GLN A 49 4.10 3.06 -2.61
C GLN A 49 5.05 2.33 -1.66
N THR A 50 4.52 1.50 -0.75
CA THR A 50 5.37 0.72 0.17
C THR A 50 6.29 -0.27 -0.57
N TYR A 51 5.82 -0.90 -1.65
CA TYR A 51 6.68 -1.76 -2.47
C TYR A 51 7.68 -0.98 -3.31
N VAL A 52 7.33 0.21 -3.80
CA VAL A 52 8.27 1.11 -4.49
C VAL A 52 9.36 1.59 -3.53
N ASP A 53 8.99 1.98 -2.31
CA ASP A 53 9.92 2.35 -1.25
C ASP A 53 10.87 1.16 -0.93
N LEU A 54 10.32 -0.06 -0.85
CA LEU A 54 11.13 -1.28 -0.68
C LEU A 54 12.12 -1.47 -1.84
N LEU A 55 11.71 -1.25 -3.10
CA LEU A 55 12.61 -1.33 -4.26
C LEU A 55 13.71 -0.27 -4.24
N GLY A 56 13.39 0.96 -3.81
CA GLY A 56 14.40 1.99 -3.62
C GLY A 56 15.44 1.57 -2.59
N TRP A 57 14.97 0.97 -1.49
CA TRP A 57 15.84 0.51 -0.41
C TRP A 57 16.73 -0.68 -0.81
N THR A 58 16.17 -1.70 -1.47
CA THR A 58 16.96 -2.83 -1.96
C THR A 58 17.88 -2.44 -3.13
N GLY A 59 17.47 -1.48 -3.95
CA GLY A 59 18.28 -0.90 -5.02
C GLY A 59 19.52 -0.18 -4.47
N TRP A 60 19.38 0.53 -3.36
CA TRP A 60 20.54 1.11 -2.66
C TRP A 60 21.52 0.04 -2.17
N VAL A 61 21.02 -1.09 -1.64
CA VAL A 61 21.89 -2.21 -1.22
C VAL A 61 22.68 -2.74 -2.42
N GLU A 62 22.02 -3.00 -3.56
CA GLU A 62 22.68 -3.43 -4.80
C GLU A 62 23.69 -2.40 -5.31
N HIS A 63 23.37 -1.11 -5.21
CA HIS A 63 24.29 -0.04 -5.60
C HIS A 63 25.61 -0.11 -4.83
N TRP A 64 25.57 -0.39 -3.52
CA TRP A 64 26.80 -0.58 -2.73
C TRP A 64 27.69 -1.69 -3.31
N TYR A 65 27.12 -2.81 -3.77
CA TYR A 65 27.91 -3.88 -4.39
C TYR A 65 28.47 -3.52 -5.77
N ILE A 66 27.78 -2.67 -6.53
CA ILE A 66 28.21 -2.25 -7.87
C ILE A 66 29.29 -1.17 -7.77
N ALA A 67 29.06 -0.15 -6.95
CA ALA A 67 29.99 0.95 -6.74
C ALA A 67 31.22 0.52 -5.91
N GLY A 68 31.08 -0.52 -5.08
CA GLY A 68 32.11 -0.99 -4.15
C GLY A 68 32.35 -0.05 -2.96
N ARG A 69 32.00 1.22 -3.11
CA ARG A 69 32.07 2.31 -2.12
C ARG A 69 30.86 3.24 -2.32
N PRO A 70 29.88 3.24 -1.40
CA PRO A 70 28.72 4.11 -1.49
C PRO A 70 29.16 5.55 -1.19
N ASP A 71 28.45 6.55 -1.71
CA ASP A 71 28.76 7.93 -1.37
C ASP A 71 28.59 8.14 0.16
N LYS A 72 29.47 8.93 0.79
CA LYS A 72 29.38 9.26 2.22
C LYS A 72 28.05 9.92 2.61
N TYR A 73 27.37 10.54 1.64
CA TYR A 73 26.05 11.15 1.74
C TYR A 73 24.91 10.19 1.34
N GLU A 74 25.19 9.07 0.67
CA GLU A 74 24.19 8.06 0.31
C GLU A 74 23.91 7.14 1.51
N ARG A 75 23.03 7.59 2.41
CA ARG A 75 22.59 6.77 3.55
C ARG A 75 21.10 6.50 3.48
N PRO A 76 20.69 5.23 3.46
CA PRO A 76 19.29 4.90 3.54
C PRO A 76 18.85 5.15 4.98
N HIS A 77 17.74 5.85 5.16
CA HIS A 77 17.18 6.02 6.49
C HIS A 77 16.70 4.65 7.00
N THR A 78 17.36 4.11 8.02
CA THR A 78 16.98 2.83 8.65
C THR A 78 15.55 2.85 9.18
N VAL A 79 15.07 4.04 9.59
CA VAL A 79 13.68 4.31 9.98
C VAL A 79 12.71 4.00 8.83
N ASP A 80 13.09 4.29 7.58
CA ASP A 80 12.24 4.00 6.43
C ASP A 80 12.08 2.49 6.21
N MET A 81 13.16 1.71 6.37
CA MET A 81 13.07 0.25 6.26
C MET A 81 12.21 -0.38 7.35
N ALA A 82 12.36 0.09 8.60
CA ALA A 82 11.52 -0.36 9.70
C ALA A 82 10.03 -0.06 9.44
N ARG A 83 9.75 1.14 8.89
CA ARG A 83 8.40 1.55 8.49
C ARG A 83 7.85 0.68 7.35
N ILE A 84 8.66 0.41 6.32
CA ILE A 84 8.30 -0.47 5.20
C ILE A 84 7.92 -1.86 5.73
N ALA A 85 8.77 -2.46 6.57
CA ALA A 85 8.52 -3.77 7.16
C ALA A 85 7.21 -3.82 7.99
N ALA A 86 6.97 -2.80 8.81
CA ALA A 86 5.73 -2.69 9.59
C ALA A 86 4.49 -2.56 8.68
N ARG A 87 4.55 -1.74 7.63
CA ARG A 87 3.47 -1.58 6.66
C ARG A 87 3.17 -2.89 5.93
N LEU A 88 4.18 -3.60 5.46
CA LEU A 88 4.00 -4.90 4.79
C LEU A 88 3.26 -5.91 5.66
N ARG A 89 3.60 -5.98 6.96
CA ARG A 89 2.84 -6.82 7.92
C ARG A 89 1.41 -6.34 8.10
N ALA A 90 1.18 -5.03 8.16
CA ALA A 90 -0.17 -4.45 8.26
C ALA A 90 -1.03 -4.73 7.01
N PHE A 91 -0.40 -4.94 5.85
CA PHE A 91 -1.05 -5.36 4.60
C PHE A 91 -1.16 -6.89 4.45
N ASP A 92 -0.89 -7.64 5.52
CA ASP A 92 -0.87 -9.09 5.58
C ASP A 92 0.20 -9.78 4.71
N ASP A 93 1.19 -9.03 4.20
CA ASP A 93 2.40 -9.62 3.59
C ASP A 93 3.49 -9.85 4.66
N LYS A 94 3.17 -10.71 5.63
CA LYS A 94 4.05 -11.01 6.77
C LYS A 94 5.39 -11.56 6.31
N ALA A 95 5.40 -12.45 5.33
CA ALA A 95 6.63 -13.06 4.82
C ALA A 95 7.60 -12.02 4.23
N THR A 96 7.10 -11.04 3.47
CA THR A 96 7.95 -9.97 2.94
C THR A 96 8.34 -8.99 4.05
N GLY A 97 7.44 -8.65 4.96
CA GLY A 97 7.74 -7.79 6.12
C GLY A 97 8.81 -8.36 7.07
N ASP A 98 8.79 -9.68 7.30
CA ASP A 98 9.78 -10.36 8.14
C ASP A 98 11.15 -10.41 7.45
N LYS A 99 11.19 -10.69 6.15
CA LYS A 99 12.43 -10.58 5.36
C LYS A 99 12.99 -9.16 5.35
N ALA A 100 12.13 -8.15 5.24
CA ALA A 100 12.54 -6.74 5.29
C ALA A 100 13.14 -6.38 6.66
N SER A 101 12.53 -6.87 7.76
CA SER A 101 13.07 -6.67 9.11
C SER A 101 14.42 -7.35 9.27
N ARG A 102 14.55 -8.59 8.80
CA ARG A 102 15.82 -9.32 8.82
C ARG A 102 16.90 -8.61 8.00
N LEU A 103 16.57 -8.07 6.83
CA LEU A 103 17.52 -7.31 6.03
C LEU A 103 18.02 -6.08 6.79
N LEU A 104 17.12 -5.35 7.46
CA LEU A 104 17.49 -4.23 8.30
C LEU A 104 18.42 -4.67 9.45
N GLU A 105 18.06 -5.72 10.18
CA GLU A 105 18.86 -6.26 11.30
C GLU A 105 20.27 -6.66 10.87
N GLU A 106 20.39 -7.38 9.74
CA GLU A 106 21.69 -7.79 9.21
C GLU A 106 22.50 -6.59 8.69
N LEU A 107 21.85 -5.53 8.20
CA LEU A 107 22.52 -4.36 7.65
C LEU A 107 22.94 -3.33 8.71
N ILE A 108 22.22 -3.22 9.84
CA ILE A 108 22.49 -2.23 10.92
C ILE A 108 23.98 -2.11 11.29
N PRO A 109 24.75 -3.20 11.48
CA PRO A 109 26.18 -3.11 11.83
C PRO A 109 27.05 -2.40 10.78
N TYR A 110 26.59 -2.36 9.54
CA TYR A 110 27.28 -1.77 8.39
C TYR A 110 26.86 -0.31 8.15
N VAL A 111 25.58 0.02 8.35
CA VAL A 111 25.05 1.39 8.12
C VAL A 111 25.01 2.29 9.36
N SER A 112 25.20 1.72 10.56
CA SER A 112 25.28 2.51 11.81
C SER A 112 26.56 3.33 11.96
N ARG A 113 27.55 3.13 11.07
CA ARG A 113 28.80 3.88 11.08
C ARG A 113 28.58 5.27 10.50
N GLN A 114 29.18 6.27 11.13
CA GLN A 114 29.13 7.65 10.67
C GLN A 114 29.81 7.87 9.32
N ASP A 115 30.57 6.92 8.80
CA ASP A 115 31.12 6.95 7.45
C ASP A 115 31.14 5.53 6.85
N ILE A 116 30.43 5.35 5.74
CA ILE A 116 30.33 4.07 5.02
C ILE A 116 31.11 4.09 3.68
N SER A 117 31.64 5.24 3.24
CA SER A 117 32.26 5.34 1.91
C SER A 117 33.58 4.57 1.79
N ASP A 118 34.28 4.36 2.90
CA ASP A 118 35.53 3.60 2.93
C ASP A 118 35.34 2.10 3.23
N HIS A 119 34.09 1.64 3.33
CA HIS A 119 33.77 0.28 3.74
C HIS A 119 33.44 -0.61 2.54
N GLN A 120 34.04 -1.80 2.55
CA GLN A 120 33.64 -2.86 1.63
C GLN A 120 32.16 -3.21 1.80
N PRO A 121 31.52 -3.69 0.72
CA PRO A 121 30.13 -4.13 0.79
C PRO A 121 29.91 -5.17 1.89
N PRO A 122 28.69 -5.23 2.46
CA PRO A 122 28.32 -6.26 3.41
C PRO A 122 28.49 -7.69 2.84
N PRO A 123 28.44 -8.73 3.68
CA PRO A 123 28.50 -10.12 3.23
C PRO A 123 27.45 -10.44 2.15
N VAL A 124 27.80 -11.28 1.17
CA VAL A 124 26.97 -11.61 0.00
C VAL A 124 25.54 -12.04 0.36
N ARG A 125 25.33 -12.69 1.51
CA ARG A 125 23.98 -13.05 1.99
C ARG A 125 23.03 -11.85 2.14
N ILE A 126 23.54 -10.66 2.47
CA ILE A 126 22.75 -9.44 2.61
C ILE A 126 22.28 -8.97 1.23
N ARG A 127 23.15 -9.09 0.23
CA ARG A 127 22.80 -8.89 -1.19
C ARG A 127 21.69 -9.85 -1.63
N GLU A 128 21.86 -11.13 -1.38
CA GLU A 128 20.88 -12.16 -1.76
C GLU A 128 19.51 -11.87 -1.16
N LEU A 129 19.47 -11.51 0.12
CA LEU A 129 18.23 -11.12 0.80
C LEU A 129 17.59 -9.86 0.17
N ALA A 130 18.38 -8.87 -0.23
CA ALA A 130 17.90 -7.70 -0.95
C ALA A 130 17.35 -8.05 -2.35
N ARG A 131 17.98 -9.00 -3.06
CA ARG A 131 17.49 -9.50 -4.36
C ARG A 131 16.17 -10.23 -4.23
N GLU A 132 16.04 -11.12 -3.24
CA GLU A 132 14.79 -11.82 -2.97
C GLU A 132 13.65 -10.85 -2.64
N LEU A 133 13.91 -9.81 -1.86
CA LEU A 133 12.95 -8.75 -1.56
C LEU A 133 12.58 -7.94 -2.81
N THR A 134 13.55 -7.67 -3.68
CA THR A 134 13.34 -6.99 -4.96
C THR A 134 12.40 -7.80 -5.86
N GLU A 135 12.64 -9.10 -6.00
CA GLU A 135 11.80 -10.00 -6.79
C GLU A 135 10.37 -10.07 -6.25
N ARG A 136 10.23 -10.18 -4.92
CA ARG A 136 8.92 -10.15 -4.25
C ARG A 136 8.17 -8.85 -4.48
N ALA A 137 8.84 -7.71 -4.31
CA ALA A 137 8.23 -6.39 -4.50
C ALA A 137 7.77 -6.20 -5.96
N ARG A 138 8.60 -6.60 -6.94
CA ARG A 138 8.23 -6.57 -8.37
C ARG A 138 7.04 -7.47 -8.67
N TRP A 139 7.03 -8.68 -8.15
CA TRP A 139 5.92 -9.61 -8.33
C TRP A 139 4.62 -9.06 -7.73
N ARG A 140 4.69 -8.49 -6.52
CA ARG A 140 3.54 -7.85 -5.85
C ARG A 140 2.99 -6.69 -6.65
N LEU A 141 3.84 -5.75 -7.08
CA LEU A 141 3.44 -4.62 -7.93
C LEU A 141 2.80 -5.09 -9.25
N ALA A 142 3.35 -6.11 -9.89
CA ALA A 142 2.77 -6.68 -11.10
C ALA A 142 1.38 -7.29 -10.83
N SER A 143 1.22 -8.08 -9.76
CA SER A 143 -0.08 -8.67 -9.39
C SER A 143 -1.13 -7.63 -9.02
N GLU A 144 -0.76 -6.60 -8.26
CA GLU A 144 -1.68 -5.55 -7.81
C GLU A 144 -2.11 -4.61 -8.96
N SER A 145 -1.26 -4.45 -9.98
CA SER A 145 -1.62 -3.72 -11.21
C SER A 145 -2.71 -4.44 -12.02
N PHE A 146 -2.70 -5.78 -12.02
CA PHE A 146 -3.63 -6.61 -12.76
C PHE A 146 -5.01 -6.67 -12.09
N ASP A 147 -5.06 -6.87 -10.78
CA ASP A 147 -6.32 -6.88 -10.01
C ASP A 147 -7.02 -5.51 -10.04
N SER A 148 -6.26 -4.43 -10.04
CA SER A 148 -6.82 -3.09 -10.19
C SER A 148 -7.47 -2.92 -11.57
N ALA A 149 -6.78 -3.28 -12.65
CA ALA A 149 -7.26 -3.14 -14.02
C ALA A 149 -8.54 -3.93 -14.33
N GLN A 150 -8.78 -5.05 -13.65
CA GLN A 150 -10.01 -5.86 -13.82
C GLN A 150 -11.22 -5.36 -13.04
N ASN A 151 -11.00 -4.50 -12.04
CA ASN A 151 -12.06 -3.94 -11.18
C ASN A 151 -12.46 -2.50 -11.59
N PHE A 152 -12.02 -2.03 -12.76
CA PHE A 152 -12.45 -0.80 -13.43
C PHE A 152 -13.32 -1.12 -14.64
#